data_AF-A0A8T3P799-F1
#
_entry.id   AF-A0A8T3P799-F1
#
_cell.length_a   1.000
_cell.length_b   1.000
_cell.length_c   1.000
_cell.angle_alpha   90.00
_cell.angle_beta   90.00
_cell.angle_gamma   90.00
#
_symmetry.space_group_name_H-M   'P 1'
#
loop_
_entity.id
_entity.type
_entity.pdbx_description
1 polymer ?
#
loop_
_entity_poly.entity_id
_entity_poly.type
_entity_poly.pdbx_seq_one_letter_code
_entity_poly.pdbx_strand_id
1 'polypeptide(L)' 'LPLIGIIFVAETGSDIIQILSYKLRGRRVFRMAPLHHHFELAGWDEEKITMRFWIVALLAAMLGVSFFLATVRHVL' A
#
# COMPACT_ATOMS: atom_id res chain seq x y z
N LEU A 1 -11.09 5.85 5.89
CA LEU A 1 -10.30 5.94 4.64
C LEU A 1 -9.00 5.14 4.63
N PRO A 2 -8.12 5.17 5.66
CA PRO A 2 -6.80 4.53 5.58
C PRO A 2 -6.84 3.04 5.25
N LEU A 3 -7.87 2.32 5.73
CA LEU A 3 -8.06 0.91 5.44
C LEU A 3 -8.49 0.64 3.98
N ILE A 4 -9.37 1.46 3.42
CA ILE A 4 -9.86 1.30 2.04
C ILE A 4 -8.77 1.72 1.04
N GLY A 5 -8.05 2.81 1.32
CA GLY A 5 -6.96 3.33 0.50
C GLY A 5 -5.59 2.73 0.82
N ILE A 6 -5.52 1.50 1.31
CA ILE A 6 -4.28 0.93 1.88
C ILE A 6 -3.10 0.93 0.91
N ILE A 7 -3.36 0.74 -0.40
CA ILE A 7 -2.32 0.81 -1.43
C ILE A 7 -1.72 2.22 -1.52
N PHE A 8 -2.54 3.27 -1.51
CA PHE A 8 -2.04 4.65 -1.50
C PHE A 8 -1.20 4.95 -0.24
N VAL A 9 -1.66 4.45 0.92
CA VAL A 9 -0.92 4.57 2.18
C VAL A 9 0.42 3.83 2.09
N ALA A 10 0.46 2.64 1.49
CA ALA A 10 1.69 1.86 1.32
C ALA A 10 2.65 2.52 0.32
N GLU A 11 2.15 3.06 -0.79
CA GLU A 11 2.94 3.79 -1.79
C GLU A 11 3.61 5.01 -1.15
N THR A 12 2.85 5.93 -0.55
CA THR A 12 3.41 7.11 0.11
C THR A 12 4.26 6.74 1.34
N GLY A 13 3.85 5.71 2.09
CA GLY A 13 4.61 5.21 3.23
C GLY A 13 5.99 4.67 2.82
N SER A 14 6.07 4.00 1.67
CA SER A 14 7.33 3.50 1.14
C SER A 14 8.31 4.63 0.78
N ASP A 15 7.82 5.73 0.20
CA ASP A 15 8.62 6.92 -0.08
C ASP A 15 9.16 7.55 1.21
N ILE A 16 8.31 7.73 2.21
CA ILE A 16 8.70 8.31 3.50
C ILE A 16 9.79 7.46 4.17
N ILE A 17 9.59 6.13 4.22
CA ILE A 17 10.56 5.19 4.80
C ILE A 17 11.88 5.24 4.03
N GLN A 18 11.82 5.25 2.70
CA GLN A 18 12.99 5.28 1.83
C GLN A 18 13.80 6.58 2.06
N ILE A 19 13.14 7.74 2.04
CA ILE A 19 13.76 9.05 2.28
C ILE A 19 14.38 9.09 3.68
N LEU A 20 13.64 8.65 4.70
CA LEU A 20 14.12 8.67 6.08
C LEU A 20 15.34 7.77 6.27
N SER A 21 15.33 6.57 5.68
CA SER A 21 16.47 5.65 5.75
C SER A 21 17.70 6.21 5.05
N TYR A 22 17.53 6.89 3.92
CA TYR A 22 18.64 7.55 3.25
C TYR A 22 19.23 8.70 4.08
N LYS A 23 18.37 9.54 4.69
CA LYS A 23 18.81 10.65 5.55
C LYS A 23 19.53 10.17 6.82
N LEU A 24 19.03 9.10 7.44
CA LEU A 24 19.56 8.63 8.73
C LEU A 24 20.72 7.63 8.60
N ARG A 25 20.68 6.76 7.60
CA ARG A 25 21.61 5.62 7.46
C ARG A 25 22.36 5.59 6.13
N GLY A 26 22.00 6.43 5.16
CA GLY A 26 22.58 6.41 3.82
C GLY A 26 22.29 5.15 3.01
N ARG A 27 21.32 4.32 3.43
CA ARG A 27 21.02 3.01 2.81
C ARG A 27 19.55 2.93 2.40
N ARG A 28 19.32 2.32 1.23
CA ARG A 28 17.98 1.96 0.72
C ARG A 28 17.35 0.86 1.57
N VAL A 29 16.03 0.97 1.79
CA VAL A 29 15.21 -0.13 2.35
C VAL A 29 14.58 -0.91 1.22
N PHE A 30 13.99 -0.20 0.26
CA PHE A 30 13.42 -0.76 -0.96
C PHE A 30 14.40 -0.57 -2.14
N ARG A 31 14.40 -1.48 -3.13
CA ARG A 31 15.15 -1.31 -4.39
C ARG A 31 14.93 0.07 -5.02
N MET A 32 13.66 0.50 -5.07
CA MET A 32 13.19 1.83 -5.41
C MET A 32 11.88 2.09 -4.65
N ALA A 33 11.59 3.36 -4.39
CA ALA A 33 10.28 3.83 -3.93
C ALA A 33 9.75 4.81 -5.01
N PRO A 34 8.42 4.84 -5.28
CA PRO A 34 7.35 4.15 -4.56
C PRO A 34 7.32 2.62 -4.70
N LEU A 35 6.44 1.96 -3.95
CA LEU A 35 6.48 0.51 -3.74
C LEU A 35 6.29 -0.31 -5.03
N HIS A 36 5.51 0.15 -6.00
CA HIS A 36 5.37 -0.56 -7.29
C HIS A 36 6.71 -0.70 -8.04
N HIS A 37 7.56 0.33 -8.09
CA HIS A 37 8.90 0.22 -8.71
C HIS A 37 9.82 -0.76 -7.98
N HIS A 38 9.61 -1.01 -6.69
CA HIS A 38 10.33 -2.09 -6.00
C HIS A 38 10.08 -3.45 -6.65
N PHE A 39 8.84 -3.70 -7.06
CA PHE A 39 8.43 -4.95 -7.71
C PHE A 39 8.85 -5.01 -9.19
N GLU A 40 8.83 -3.88 -9.90
CA GLU A 40 9.36 -3.80 -11.26
C GLU A 40 10.84 -4.17 -11.29
N LEU A 41 11.65 -3.58 -10.38
CA LEU A 41 13.06 -3.93 -10.23
C LEU A 41 13.29 -5.34 -9.67
N ALA A 42 12.25 -6.00 -9.16
CA ALA A 42 12.28 -7.43 -8.83
C ALA A 42 11.91 -8.33 -10.02
N GLY A 43 11.67 -7.75 -11.21
CA GLY A 43 11.40 -8.44 -12.46
C GLY A 43 9.92 -8.73 -12.72
N TRP A 44 8.99 -7.98 -12.13
CA TRP A 44 7.56 -8.13 -12.43
C TRP A 44 7.13 -7.12 -13.49
N ASP A 45 6.27 -7.55 -14.42
CA ASP A 45 5.64 -6.67 -15.39
C ASP A 45 4.68 -5.67 -14.71
N GLU A 46 4.61 -4.45 -15.24
CA GLU A 46 3.79 -3.36 -14.69
C GLU A 46 2.30 -3.75 -14.60
N GLU A 47 1.76 -4.39 -15.64
CA GLU A 47 0.37 -4.86 -15.64
C GLU A 47 0.12 -5.90 -14.55
N LYS A 48 1.09 -6.79 -14.30
CA LYS A 48 1.01 -7.82 -13.25
C LYS A 48 0.99 -7.18 -11.85
N ILE A 49 1.76 -6.12 -11.64
CA ILE A 49 1.77 -5.38 -10.38
C ILE A 49 0.44 -4.67 -10.17
N THR A 50 -0.03 -3.95 -11.19
CA THR A 50 -1.31 -3.23 -11.19
C THR A 50 -2.47 -4.16 -10.83
N MET A 51 -2.57 -5.31 -11.50
CA MET A 51 -3.63 -6.29 -11.22
C MET A 51 -3.58 -6.83 -9.79
N ARG A 52 -2.37 -7.08 -9.25
CA ARG A 52 -2.21 -7.54 -7.86
C ARG A 52 -2.59 -6.47 -6.85
N PHE A 53 -2.23 -5.22 -7.11
CA PHE A 53 -2.59 -4.09 -6.25
C PHE A 53 -4.10 -3.87 -6.24
N TRP A 54 -4.78 -4.04 -7.39
CA TRP A 54 -6.24 -3.97 -7.45
C TRP A 54 -6.92 -5.07 -6.65
N ILE A 55 -6.41 -6.30 -6.69
CA ILE A 55 -6.94 -7.40 -5.86
C ILE A 55 -6.83 -7.04 -4.37
N VAL A 56 -5.67 -6.55 -3.93
CA VAL A 56 -5.47 -6.12 -2.53
C VAL A 56 -6.38 -4.93 -2.17
N ALA A 57 -6.50 -3.94 -3.07
CA ALA A 57 -7.37 -2.79 -2.86
C ALA A 57 -8.84 -3.18 -2.74
N LEU A 58 -9.31 -4.12 -3.57
CA LEU A 58 -10.67 -4.65 -3.51
C LEU A 58 -10.94 -5.36 -2.18
N LEU A 59 -10.03 -6.24 -1.74
CA LEU A 59 -10.16 -6.93 -0.46
C LEU A 59 -10.16 -5.94 0.73
N ALA A 60 -9.27 -4.95 0.69
CA ALA A 60 -9.21 -3.91 1.71
C ALA A 60 -10.47 -3.04 1.74
N ALA A 61 -11.04 -2.72 0.57
CA ALA A 61 -12.31 -2.02 0.45
C ALA A 61 -13.47 -2.82 1.05
N MET A 62 -13.57 -4.12 0.75
CA MET A 62 -14.57 -5.02 1.34
C MET A 62 -14.46 -5.04 2.86
N LEU A 63 -13.26 -5.24 3.40
CA LEU A 63 -13.02 -5.21 4.85
C LEU A 63 -13.40 -3.87 5.48
N GLY A 64 -13.04 -2.76 4.81
CA GLY A 64 -13.39 -1.41 5.28
C GLY A 64 -14.89 -1.16 5.35
N VAL A 65 -15.64 -1.62 4.33
CA VAL A 65 -17.10 -1.54 4.33
C VAL A 65 -17.70 -2.46 5.39
N SER A 66 -17.26 -3.70 5.51
CA SER A 66 -17.75 -4.64 6.54
C SER A 66 -17.53 -4.10 7.95
N PHE A 67 -16.35 -3.54 8.22
CA PHE A 67 -16.04 -2.93 9.52
C PHE A 67 -16.93 -1.72 9.82
N PHE A 68 -17.14 -0.86 8.82
CA PHE A 68 -18.04 0.29 8.95
C PHE A 68 -19.47 -0.15 9.26
N LEU A 69 -20.01 -1.10 8.49
CA LEU A 69 -21.38 -1.61 8.69
C LEU A 69 -21.55 -2.29 10.06
N ALA A 70 -20.58 -3.10 10.49
CA ALA A 70 -20.60 -3.72 11.81
C ALA A 70 -20.64 -2.67 12.92
N THR A 71 -19.81 -1.63 12.82
CA THR A 71 -19.74 -0.56 13.81
C THR A 71 -21.04 0.24 13.86
N VAL A 72 -21.58 0.64 12.71
CA VAL A 72 -22.84 1.42 12.65
C VAL A 72 -24.01 0.62 13.23
N ARG A 73 -24.09 -0.69 12.97
CA ARG A 73 -25.12 -1.57 13.55
C ARG A 73 -25.08 -1.63 15.09
N HIS A 74 -23.92 -1.44 15.71
CA HIS A 74 -23.80 -1.42 17.17
C HIS A 74 -24.19 -0.08 17.81
N VAL A 75 -24.26 1.00 17.02
CA VAL A 75 -24.53 2.37 17.48
C VAL A 75 -26.00 2.79 17.25
N LEU A 76 -26.71 2.08 16.36
CA LEU A 76 -28.16 2.19 16.13
C LEU A 76 -28.93 1.18 16.98
#